data_AF-A0A7V8GKI7-F1
#
_entry.id   AF-A0A7V8GKI7-F1
#
_cell.length_a   1.000
_cell.length_b   1.000
_cell.length_c   1.000
_cell.angle_alpha   90.00
_cell.angle_beta   90.00
_cell.angle_gamma   90.00
#
_symmetry.space_group_name_H-M   'P 1'
#
loop_
_entity.id
_entity.type
_entity.pdbx_description
1 polymer ?
#
loop_
_entity_poly.entity_id
_entity_poly.type
_entity_poly.pdbx_seq_one_letter_code
_entity_poly.pdbx_strand_id
1 'polypeptide(L)'
;MKKLLTLSLLATLGLAGHASASDTCASADDAKVVQHYYAKVRPGAPPPPVGRLFRIPEATVVSALAADQAYGIRSNRLFFEQVWKSIDAWGKDTRIGLVFTSGGMHAWNFPGTVPQTQASSSQIWYDMYADDGAGVHGHITPQEVDQIWALQLPTTDPGKFTRILSFYGKDGHLIVGLYVSEGVKDFDPRAVAGFEKTRELLKTQPRICSRD
;
A
#
# COMPACT_ATOMS: atom_id res chain seq x y z
N MET A 1 -30.46 68.11 2.10
CA MET A 1 -31.17 66.97 2.74
C MET A 1 -30.33 65.71 2.54
N LYS A 2 -29.90 65.11 3.65
CA LYS A 2 -29.18 63.83 3.74
C LYS A 2 -30.06 62.69 3.20
N LYS A 3 -29.51 61.78 2.39
CA LYS A 3 -29.77 60.34 2.53
C LYS A 3 -28.51 59.56 2.11
N LEU A 4 -27.91 58.94 3.13
CA LEU A 4 -26.89 57.92 3.04
C LEU A 4 -27.41 56.76 2.17
N LEU A 5 -26.62 56.31 1.19
CA LEU A 5 -26.75 54.96 0.67
C LEU A 5 -25.83 54.05 1.48
N THR A 6 -26.45 53.13 2.19
CA THR A 6 -25.82 52.11 3.03
C THR A 6 -25.11 51.09 2.15
N LEU A 7 -23.79 51.03 2.28
CA LEU A 7 -22.93 49.98 1.71
C LEU A 7 -23.29 48.65 2.38
N SER A 8 -23.91 47.71 1.65
CA SER A 8 -24.07 46.33 2.12
C SER A 8 -22.89 45.51 1.59
N LEU A 9 -21.81 45.49 2.38
CA LEU A 9 -20.69 44.58 2.20
C LEU A 9 -21.16 43.19 2.67
N LEU A 10 -21.67 42.36 1.76
CA LEU A 10 -21.88 40.94 2.06
C LEU A 10 -20.50 40.28 2.20
N ALA A 11 -20.09 40.08 3.45
CA ALA A 11 -19.01 39.19 3.80
C ALA A 11 -19.47 37.74 3.54
N THR A 12 -19.13 37.20 2.37
CA THR A 12 -19.12 35.76 2.13
C THR A 12 -17.97 35.15 2.93
N LEU A 13 -18.19 34.94 4.22
CA LEU A 13 -17.31 34.08 5.03
C LEU A 13 -17.28 32.69 4.40
N GLY A 14 -16.07 32.24 4.11
CA GLY A 14 -15.80 31.05 3.35
C GLY A 14 -16.28 29.79 4.04
N LEU A 15 -17.09 29.03 3.32
CA LEU A 15 -16.98 27.57 3.32
C LEU A 15 -15.80 27.24 2.42
N ALA A 16 -14.58 27.50 2.91
CA ALA A 16 -13.46 26.68 2.50
C ALA A 16 -13.78 25.28 3.02
N GLY A 17 -14.47 24.49 2.18
CA GLY A 17 -14.53 23.06 2.37
C GLY A 17 -13.11 22.63 2.58
N HIS A 18 -12.80 22.17 3.79
CA HIS A 18 -11.58 21.44 4.00
C HIS A 18 -11.72 20.27 3.04
N ALA A 19 -11.01 20.34 1.91
CA ALA A 19 -10.72 19.17 1.11
C ALA A 19 -9.99 18.26 2.09
N SER A 20 -10.78 17.47 2.83
CA SER A 20 -10.28 16.40 3.65
C SER A 20 -9.47 15.59 2.66
N ALA A 21 -8.17 15.45 2.95
CA ALA A 21 -7.26 14.65 2.15
C ALA A 21 -8.04 13.42 1.70
N SER A 22 -8.17 13.18 0.38
CA SER A 22 -9.11 12.17 -0.10
C SER A 22 -8.78 10.89 0.63
N ASP A 23 -9.66 10.49 1.54
CA ASP A 23 -9.46 9.24 2.24
C ASP A 23 -9.62 8.19 1.16
N THR A 24 -8.50 7.64 0.69
CA THR A 24 -8.43 6.55 -0.29
C THR A 24 -9.08 5.27 0.20
N CYS A 25 -9.82 5.34 1.31
CA CYS A 25 -10.69 4.29 1.79
C CYS A 25 -11.82 4.09 0.78
N ALA A 26 -12.01 2.85 0.36
CA ALA A 26 -13.15 2.41 -0.45
C ALA A 26 -14.47 3.01 0.05
N SER A 27 -15.47 3.17 -0.82
CA SER A 27 -16.89 3.32 -0.44
C SER A 27 -17.52 1.97 -0.09
N ALA A 28 -18.73 1.96 0.49
CA ALA A 28 -19.40 0.70 0.83
C ALA A 28 -19.71 -0.14 -0.41
N ASP A 29 -19.95 0.52 -1.54
CA ASP A 29 -20.22 -0.16 -2.80
C ASP A 29 -18.93 -0.69 -3.45
N ASP A 30 -17.81 0.05 -3.36
CA ASP A 30 -16.49 -0.48 -3.75
C ASP A 30 -16.16 -1.74 -2.96
N ALA A 31 -16.42 -1.73 -1.65
CA ALA A 31 -16.19 -2.90 -0.79
C ALA A 31 -17.01 -4.10 -1.23
N LYS A 32 -18.31 -3.95 -1.49
CA LYS A 32 -19.16 -5.06 -1.97
C LYS A 32 -18.60 -5.68 -3.25
N VAL A 33 -18.22 -4.85 -4.22
CA VAL A 33 -17.72 -5.32 -5.53
C VAL A 33 -16.36 -6.01 -5.39
N VAL A 34 -15.41 -5.39 -4.68
CA VAL A 34 -14.06 -5.92 -4.50
C VAL A 34 -14.08 -7.20 -3.66
N GLN A 35 -14.83 -7.23 -2.57
CA GLN A 35 -14.96 -8.43 -1.73
C GLN A 35 -15.63 -9.57 -2.50
N HIS A 36 -16.67 -9.28 -3.29
CA HIS A 36 -17.28 -10.29 -4.16
C HIS A 36 -16.26 -10.85 -5.18
N TYR A 37 -15.45 -9.98 -5.79
CA TYR A 37 -14.42 -10.41 -6.74
C TYR A 37 -13.44 -11.40 -6.11
N TYR A 38 -12.91 -11.09 -4.93
CA TYR A 38 -12.00 -12.01 -4.24
C TYR A 38 -12.68 -13.26 -3.68
N ALA A 39 -13.95 -13.16 -3.27
CA ALA A 39 -14.67 -14.32 -2.74
C ALA A 39 -15.15 -15.30 -3.82
N LYS A 40 -15.46 -14.81 -5.03
CA LYS A 40 -16.22 -15.60 -6.03
C LYS A 40 -15.63 -15.62 -7.43
N VAL A 41 -14.84 -14.62 -7.81
CA VAL A 41 -14.35 -14.49 -9.19
C VAL A 41 -12.90 -14.95 -9.29
N ARG A 42 -11.99 -14.32 -8.53
CA ARG A 42 -10.56 -14.71 -8.48
C ARG A 42 -10.00 -14.61 -7.06
N PRO A 43 -10.24 -15.62 -6.21
CA PRO A 43 -9.59 -15.72 -4.91
C PRO A 43 -8.06 -15.62 -5.01
N GLY A 44 -7.47 -14.82 -4.14
CA GLY A 44 -6.02 -14.62 -4.07
C GLY A 44 -5.40 -13.84 -5.23
N ALA A 45 -6.18 -13.23 -6.13
CA ALA A 45 -5.60 -12.37 -7.16
C ALA A 45 -4.80 -11.20 -6.52
N PRO A 46 -3.69 -10.74 -7.11
CA PRO A 46 -3.03 -9.53 -6.62
C PRO A 46 -3.88 -8.26 -6.86
N PRO A 47 -3.69 -7.18 -6.07
CA PRO A 47 -4.46 -5.93 -6.22
C PRO A 47 -4.34 -5.19 -7.57
N PRO A 48 -3.16 -5.08 -8.22
CA PRO A 48 -3.04 -4.26 -9.43
C PRO A 48 -4.00 -4.68 -10.57
N PRO A 49 -4.15 -5.98 -10.92
CA PRO A 49 -5.20 -6.43 -11.83
C PRO A 49 -6.62 -5.96 -11.48
N VAL A 50 -6.97 -5.94 -10.18
CA VAL A 50 -8.30 -5.57 -9.69
C VAL A 50 -8.53 -4.06 -9.79
N GLY A 51 -7.54 -3.25 -9.40
CA GLY A 51 -7.60 -1.79 -9.54
C GLY A 51 -7.83 -1.36 -10.98
N ARG A 52 -7.15 -2.01 -11.93
CA ARG A 52 -7.35 -1.77 -13.38
C ARG A 52 -8.71 -2.19 -13.89
N LEU A 53 -9.18 -3.36 -13.45
CA LEU A 53 -10.47 -3.90 -13.87
C LEU A 53 -11.61 -2.95 -13.48
N PHE A 54 -11.56 -2.43 -12.25
CA PHE A 54 -12.59 -1.54 -11.73
C PHE A 54 -12.29 -0.05 -11.92
N ARG A 55 -11.12 0.29 -12.48
CA ARG A 55 -10.64 1.66 -12.70
C ARG A 55 -10.64 2.50 -11.42
N ILE A 56 -10.15 1.91 -10.33
CA ILE A 56 -9.98 2.56 -9.02
C ILE A 56 -8.52 2.46 -8.56
N PRO A 57 -8.03 3.40 -7.73
CA PRO A 57 -6.70 3.30 -7.14
C PRO A 57 -6.51 2.00 -6.37
N GLU A 58 -5.29 1.48 -6.34
CA GLU A 58 -4.98 0.22 -5.66
C GLU A 58 -5.18 0.33 -4.14
N ALA A 59 -4.88 1.48 -3.55
CA ALA A 59 -5.19 1.77 -2.14
C ALA A 59 -6.70 1.65 -1.84
N THR A 60 -7.56 2.00 -2.79
CA THR A 60 -9.02 1.80 -2.70
C THR A 60 -9.38 0.32 -2.74
N VAL A 61 -8.72 -0.48 -3.59
CA VAL A 61 -8.93 -1.94 -3.63
C VAL A 61 -8.57 -2.59 -2.30
N VAL A 62 -7.40 -2.28 -1.74
CA VAL A 62 -6.93 -2.95 -0.51
C VAL A 62 -7.72 -2.49 0.72
N SER A 63 -8.20 -1.25 0.74
CA SER A 63 -9.04 -0.73 1.83
C SER A 63 -10.49 -1.23 1.78
N ALA A 64 -10.95 -1.76 0.65
CA ALA A 64 -12.23 -2.44 0.52
C ALA A 64 -12.28 -3.79 1.24
N LEU A 65 -11.14 -4.36 1.64
CA LEU A 65 -11.06 -5.69 2.26
C LEU A 65 -11.34 -5.67 3.77
N ALA A 66 -11.73 -6.84 4.28
CA ALA A 66 -11.89 -7.05 5.72
C ALA A 66 -10.54 -6.92 6.47
N ALA A 67 -10.59 -6.55 7.75
CA ALA A 67 -9.39 -6.25 8.55
C ALA A 67 -8.44 -7.45 8.71
N ASP A 68 -8.98 -8.66 8.72
CA ASP A 68 -8.23 -9.92 8.78
C ASP A 68 -7.52 -10.26 7.46
N GLN A 69 -8.01 -9.73 6.33
CA GLN A 69 -7.43 -9.89 5.00
C GLN A 69 -6.45 -8.77 4.63
N ALA A 70 -6.70 -7.53 5.07
CA ALA A 70 -5.82 -6.39 4.80
C ALA A 70 -5.80 -5.40 5.96
N TYR A 71 -4.58 -5.10 6.43
CA TYR A 71 -4.32 -4.12 7.47
C TYR A 71 -3.41 -3.02 6.93
N GLY A 72 -3.95 -1.80 6.87
CA GLY A 72 -3.28 -0.62 6.35
C GLY A 72 -3.10 0.44 7.42
N ILE A 73 -2.04 1.24 7.29
CA ILE A 73 -1.72 2.33 8.21
C ILE A 73 -1.36 3.58 7.40
N ARG A 74 -1.54 4.77 8.00
CA ARG A 74 -0.91 6.00 7.50
C ARG A 74 0.57 5.96 7.87
N SER A 75 1.43 6.19 6.88
CA SER A 75 2.88 6.17 7.06
C SER A 75 3.42 7.59 7.20
N ASN A 76 4.56 7.68 7.86
CA ASN A 76 5.44 8.84 7.83
C ASN A 76 6.89 8.33 7.71
N ARG A 77 7.86 9.23 7.58
CA ARG A 77 9.27 8.85 7.44
C ARG A 77 9.73 7.85 8.52
N LEU A 78 9.50 8.16 9.80
CA LEU A 78 10.01 7.36 10.91
C LEU A 78 9.40 5.95 10.92
N PHE A 79 8.10 5.85 10.63
CA PHE A 79 7.45 4.55 10.60
C PHE A 79 7.80 3.74 9.35
N PHE A 80 7.98 4.40 8.19
CA PHE A 80 8.52 3.77 6.98
C PHE A 80 9.88 3.13 7.27
N GLU A 81 10.81 3.86 7.91
CA GLU A 81 12.14 3.35 8.24
C GLU A 81 12.07 2.15 9.21
N GLN A 82 11.14 2.17 10.18
CA GLN A 82 10.90 1.02 11.07
C GLN A 82 10.38 -0.21 10.31
N VAL A 83 9.43 -0.01 9.40
CA VAL A 83 8.90 -1.08 8.56
C VAL A 83 10.00 -1.64 7.65
N TRP A 84 10.79 -0.79 7.03
CA TRP A 84 11.85 -1.25 6.13
C TRP A 84 12.96 -1.98 6.88
N LYS A 85 13.32 -1.53 8.09
CA LYS A 85 14.23 -2.28 8.95
C LYS A 85 13.69 -3.67 9.32
N SER A 86 12.37 -3.81 9.49
CA SER A 86 11.74 -5.12 9.67
C SER A 86 11.89 -6.00 8.41
N ILE A 87 11.84 -5.40 7.22
CA ILE A 87 12.06 -6.07 5.93
C ILE A 87 13.51 -6.51 5.76
N ASP A 88 14.49 -5.67 6.09
CA ASP A 88 15.92 -6.04 6.04
C ASP A 88 16.17 -7.34 6.85
N ALA A 89 15.52 -7.45 8.02
CA ALA A 89 15.62 -8.61 8.90
C ALA A 89 15.00 -9.91 8.33
N TRP A 90 14.32 -9.86 7.17
CA TRP A 90 13.89 -11.06 6.45
C TRP A 90 15.09 -11.82 5.87
N GLY A 91 16.21 -11.12 5.69
CA GLY A 91 17.47 -11.67 5.18
C GLY A 91 17.62 -11.48 3.68
N LYS A 92 18.84 -11.11 3.27
CA LYS A 92 19.18 -10.75 1.89
C LYS A 92 18.99 -11.87 0.85
N ASP A 93 18.99 -13.13 1.28
CA ASP A 93 18.80 -14.28 0.39
C ASP A 93 17.34 -14.74 0.30
N THR A 94 16.42 -14.05 0.98
CA THR A 94 15.00 -14.41 1.02
C THR A 94 14.35 -14.05 -0.30
N ARG A 95 13.71 -15.03 -0.96
CA ARG A 95 13.14 -14.84 -2.31
C ARG A 95 11.75 -14.21 -2.24
N ILE A 96 11.52 -13.18 -3.06
CA ILE A 96 10.24 -12.48 -3.22
C ILE A 96 10.04 -12.04 -4.68
N GLY A 97 8.84 -11.56 -5.01
CA GLY A 97 8.61 -10.73 -6.20
C GLY A 97 8.57 -9.26 -5.82
N LEU A 98 9.35 -8.40 -6.48
CA LEU A 98 9.22 -6.96 -6.37
C LEU A 98 8.31 -6.45 -7.46
N VAL A 99 7.23 -5.78 -7.07
CA VAL A 99 6.19 -5.32 -7.97
C VAL A 99 6.10 -3.80 -7.96
N PHE A 100 6.10 -3.21 -9.14
CA PHE A 100 5.92 -1.76 -9.34
C PHE A 100 4.80 -1.53 -10.33
N THR A 101 4.15 -0.37 -10.23
CA THR A 101 3.20 0.05 -11.27
C THR A 101 3.56 1.38 -11.91
N SER A 102 3.19 1.53 -13.18
CA SER A 102 3.28 2.81 -13.91
C SER A 102 1.87 3.33 -14.06
N GLY A 103 1.60 4.41 -13.33
CA GLY A 103 0.28 5.03 -13.23
C GLY A 103 -0.82 4.07 -12.76
N GLY A 104 -0.50 3.00 -12.00
CA GLY A 104 -1.46 1.97 -11.59
C GLY A 104 -2.01 1.08 -12.71
N MET A 105 -1.60 1.27 -13.97
CA MET A 105 -2.18 0.59 -15.14
C MET A 105 -1.31 -0.53 -15.70
N HIS A 106 0.00 -0.46 -15.51
CA HIS A 106 0.93 -1.51 -15.89
C HIS A 106 1.65 -1.99 -14.65
N ALA A 107 1.75 -3.30 -14.48
CA ALA A 107 2.43 -3.90 -13.34
C ALA A 107 3.60 -4.73 -13.86
N TRP A 108 4.77 -4.54 -13.29
CA TRP A 108 5.95 -5.35 -13.53
C TRP A 108 6.28 -6.11 -12.27
N ASN A 109 6.52 -7.41 -12.40
CA ASN A 109 6.98 -8.26 -11.32
C ASN A 109 8.40 -8.71 -11.64
N PHE A 110 9.33 -8.39 -10.75
CA PHE A 110 10.73 -8.78 -10.81
C PHE A 110 10.98 -9.81 -9.72
N PRO A 111 10.99 -11.11 -10.04
CA PRO A 111 11.41 -12.15 -9.10
C PRO A 111 12.87 -11.93 -8.72
N GLY A 112 13.17 -11.96 -7.43
CA GLY A 112 14.52 -11.73 -6.92
C GLY A 112 14.58 -12.00 -5.42
N THR A 113 15.48 -11.30 -4.74
CA THR A 113 15.58 -11.34 -3.28
C THR A 113 15.08 -10.05 -2.63
N VAL A 114 14.91 -10.09 -1.30
CA VAL A 114 14.54 -8.92 -0.49
C VAL A 114 15.64 -7.85 -0.61
N PRO A 115 15.33 -6.65 -1.14
CA PRO A 115 16.28 -5.54 -1.16
C PRO A 115 16.74 -5.17 0.24
N GLN A 116 18.05 -4.96 0.41
CA GLN A 116 18.63 -4.52 1.67
C GLN A 116 18.93 -3.03 1.62
N THR A 117 18.64 -2.33 2.73
CA THR A 117 19.02 -0.94 2.93
C THR A 117 20.50 -0.71 2.69
N GLN A 118 20.83 0.38 1.99
CA GLN A 118 22.19 0.81 1.70
C GLN A 118 22.52 2.11 2.44
N ALA A 119 23.81 2.36 2.62
CA ALA A 119 24.25 3.67 3.07
C ALA A 119 23.91 4.72 2.00
N SER A 120 23.15 5.74 2.38
CA SER A 120 22.84 6.86 1.49
C SER A 120 23.62 8.11 1.91
N SER A 121 24.13 8.85 0.92
CA SER A 121 24.64 10.21 1.12
C SER A 121 23.52 11.26 1.13
N SER A 122 22.30 10.87 0.77
CA SER A 122 21.12 11.73 0.75
C SER A 122 20.29 11.51 2.00
N GLN A 123 19.77 12.61 2.56
CA GLN A 123 18.73 12.51 3.58
C GLN A 123 17.34 12.30 2.97
N ILE A 124 17.16 12.53 1.67
CA ILE A 124 15.85 12.44 1.00
C ILE A 124 15.54 11.00 0.60
N TRP A 125 16.56 10.30 0.11
CA TRP A 125 16.42 8.96 -0.44
C TRP A 125 16.63 7.90 0.63
N TYR A 126 15.83 6.85 0.52
CA TYR A 126 16.10 5.56 1.13
C TYR A 126 16.55 4.63 0.02
N ASP A 127 17.79 4.16 0.09
CA ASP A 127 18.43 3.36 -0.96
C ASP A 127 18.39 1.89 -0.57
N MET A 128 18.03 1.01 -1.51
CA MET A 128 17.84 -0.41 -1.26
C MET A 128 18.17 -1.21 -2.51
N TYR A 129 19.04 -2.21 -2.37
CA TYR A 129 19.50 -3.03 -3.49
C TYR A 129 19.22 -4.50 -3.21
N ALA A 130 18.67 -5.20 -4.20
CA ALA A 130 18.53 -6.66 -4.19
C ALA A 130 19.78 -7.33 -4.76
N ASP A 131 19.96 -8.62 -4.42
CA ASP A 131 21.00 -9.49 -4.95
C ASP A 131 22.41 -8.88 -4.86
N ASP A 132 22.77 -8.34 -3.69
CA ASP A 132 24.07 -7.68 -3.43
C ASP A 132 24.42 -6.60 -4.50
N GLY A 133 23.40 -5.93 -5.06
CA GLY A 133 23.58 -4.89 -6.08
C GLY A 133 23.56 -5.41 -7.52
N ALA A 134 23.31 -6.69 -7.78
CA ALA A 134 23.11 -7.21 -9.13
C ALA A 134 21.63 -7.21 -9.57
N GLY A 135 20.70 -7.02 -8.63
CA GLY A 135 19.26 -7.08 -8.86
C GLY A 135 18.61 -5.70 -9.03
N VAL A 136 17.35 -5.59 -8.57
CA VAL A 136 16.62 -4.32 -8.55
C VAL A 136 17.29 -3.33 -7.60
N HIS A 137 17.50 -2.11 -8.08
CA HIS A 137 17.93 -0.97 -7.27
C HIS A 137 16.75 -0.01 -7.13
N GLY A 138 16.46 0.39 -5.90
CA GLY A 138 15.46 1.39 -5.61
C GLY A 138 16.07 2.67 -5.04
N HIS A 139 15.32 3.75 -5.20
CA HIS A 139 15.46 4.98 -4.41
C HIS A 139 14.04 5.41 -4.03
N ILE A 140 13.64 5.22 -2.78
CA ILE A 140 12.31 5.59 -2.29
C ILE A 140 12.44 6.90 -1.53
N THR A 141 11.53 7.85 -1.74
CA THR A 141 11.36 9.00 -0.84
C THR A 141 10.40 8.61 0.28
N PRO A 142 10.85 8.37 1.53
CA PRO A 142 9.96 7.88 2.58
C PRO A 142 8.76 8.78 2.86
N GLN A 143 8.90 10.09 2.66
CA GLN A 143 7.85 11.08 2.88
C GLN A 143 6.71 11.02 1.84
N GLU A 144 6.94 10.40 0.69
CA GLU A 144 5.91 10.22 -0.33
C GLU A 144 5.17 8.89 -0.21
N VAL A 145 5.62 8.00 0.69
CA VAL A 145 4.85 6.82 1.10
C VAL A 145 3.77 7.27 2.09
N ASP A 146 2.53 7.37 1.61
CA ASP A 146 1.38 7.76 2.42
C ASP A 146 0.81 6.56 3.21
N GLN A 147 0.87 5.36 2.63
CA GLN A 147 0.22 4.18 3.20
C GLN A 147 1.07 2.93 3.03
N ILE A 148 1.04 2.09 4.07
CA ILE A 148 1.65 0.77 4.04
C ILE A 148 0.56 -0.24 4.38
N TRP A 149 0.43 -1.28 3.55
CA TRP A 149 -0.59 -2.31 3.70
C TRP A 149 0.03 -3.69 3.73
N ALA A 150 -0.35 -4.50 4.73
CA ALA A 150 -0.09 -5.93 4.75
C ALA A 150 -1.37 -6.67 4.33
N LEU A 151 -1.29 -7.41 3.23
CA LEU A 151 -2.38 -8.19 2.65
C LEU A 151 -2.13 -9.68 2.81
N GLN A 152 -3.18 -10.42 3.17
CA GLN A 152 -3.23 -11.87 3.17
C GLN A 152 -4.59 -12.30 2.61
N LEU A 153 -4.59 -12.71 1.34
CA LEU A 153 -5.80 -13.08 0.62
C LEU A 153 -5.89 -14.61 0.50
N PRO A 154 -7.00 -15.24 0.91
CA PRO A 154 -7.19 -16.68 0.69
C PRO A 154 -7.26 -16.98 -0.81
N THR A 155 -6.76 -18.14 -1.21
CA THR A 155 -6.87 -18.65 -2.59
C THR A 155 -7.96 -19.70 -2.69
N THR A 156 -8.09 -20.34 -3.86
CA THR A 156 -8.96 -21.51 -4.04
C THR A 156 -8.51 -22.73 -3.25
N ASP A 157 -7.23 -22.78 -2.88
CA ASP A 157 -6.62 -23.94 -2.25
C ASP A 157 -6.53 -23.71 -0.73
N PRO A 158 -7.13 -24.58 0.10
CA PRO A 158 -7.11 -24.41 1.55
C PRO A 158 -5.69 -24.25 2.11
N GLY A 159 -5.50 -23.24 2.95
CA GLY A 159 -4.21 -22.96 3.59
C GLY A 159 -3.18 -22.26 2.70
N LYS A 160 -3.49 -22.00 1.42
CA LYS A 160 -2.68 -21.17 0.53
C LYS A 160 -3.22 -19.74 0.51
N PHE A 161 -2.30 -18.78 0.47
CA PHE A 161 -2.63 -17.36 0.53
C PHE A 161 -1.72 -16.58 -0.41
N THR A 162 -2.25 -15.51 -0.99
CA THR A 162 -1.44 -14.43 -1.54
C THR A 162 -1.08 -13.46 -0.43
N ARG A 163 0.22 -13.24 -0.21
CA ARG A 163 0.73 -12.32 0.82
C ARG A 163 1.56 -11.22 0.18
N ILE A 164 1.21 -9.99 0.46
CA ILE A 164 1.83 -8.81 -0.15
C ILE A 164 1.99 -7.72 0.91
N LEU A 165 3.19 -7.14 0.98
CA LEU A 165 3.40 -5.86 1.66
C LEU A 165 3.49 -4.75 0.60
N SER A 166 2.55 -3.81 0.62
CA SER A 166 2.42 -2.76 -0.40
C SER A 166 2.64 -1.38 0.18
N PHE A 167 3.34 -0.54 -0.57
CA PHE A 167 3.62 0.87 -0.26
C PHE A 167 2.91 1.74 -1.30
N TYR A 168 2.04 2.63 -0.86
CA TYR A 168 1.23 3.48 -1.74
C TYR A 168 1.54 4.95 -1.53
N GLY A 169 1.47 5.72 -2.61
CA GLY A 169 1.53 7.17 -2.59
C GLY A 169 0.20 7.80 -2.13
N LYS A 170 0.19 9.13 -2.02
CA LYS A 170 -1.01 9.92 -1.66
C LYS A 170 -2.15 9.78 -2.67
N ASP A 171 -1.83 9.48 -3.92
CA ASP A 171 -2.78 9.21 -5.00
C ASP A 171 -3.37 7.78 -4.94
N GLY A 172 -2.88 6.94 -4.03
CA GLY A 172 -3.30 5.55 -3.87
C GLY A 172 -2.70 4.60 -4.91
N HIS A 173 -1.74 5.03 -5.71
CA HIS A 173 -1.01 4.18 -6.65
C HIS A 173 0.17 3.47 -5.96
N LEU A 174 0.46 2.25 -6.42
CA LEU A 174 1.53 1.42 -5.85
C LEU A 174 2.89 2.01 -6.21
N ILE A 175 3.65 2.39 -5.18
CA ILE A 175 5.06 2.74 -5.29
C ILE A 175 5.86 1.45 -5.46
N VAL A 176 5.72 0.52 -4.51
CA VAL A 176 6.36 -0.79 -4.55
C VAL A 176 5.55 -1.80 -3.73
N GLY A 177 5.49 -3.04 -4.20
CA GLY A 177 4.93 -4.18 -3.49
C GLY A 177 5.96 -5.30 -3.35
N LEU A 178 6.04 -5.90 -2.17
CA LEU A 178 6.83 -7.09 -1.89
C LEU A 178 5.89 -8.29 -1.86
N TYR A 179 5.91 -9.08 -2.92
CA TYR A 179 5.07 -10.26 -3.10
C TYR A 179 5.77 -11.45 -2.46
N VAL A 180 5.26 -11.85 -1.29
CA VAL A 180 5.82 -12.89 -0.44
C VAL A 180 5.33 -14.27 -0.87
N SER A 181 4.07 -14.34 -1.31
CA SER A 181 3.46 -15.51 -1.93
C SER A 181 2.36 -15.04 -2.87
N GLU A 182 2.17 -15.72 -4.01
CA GLU A 182 1.19 -15.34 -5.03
C GLU A 182 0.38 -16.55 -5.47
N GLY A 183 -0.90 -16.58 -5.11
CA GLY A 183 -1.80 -17.68 -5.39
C GLY A 183 -1.30 -18.97 -4.75
N VAL A 184 -1.14 -20.00 -5.59
CA VAL A 184 -0.73 -21.35 -5.19
C VAL A 184 0.73 -21.65 -5.55
N LYS A 185 1.48 -20.65 -6.04
CA LYS A 185 2.88 -20.80 -6.43
C LYS A 185 3.76 -21.09 -5.20
N ASP A 186 4.90 -21.74 -5.46
CA ASP A 186 5.93 -21.92 -4.43
C ASP A 186 6.43 -20.57 -3.91
N PHE A 187 6.76 -20.54 -2.63
CA PHE A 187 7.23 -19.35 -1.93
C PHE A 187 8.36 -19.70 -0.96
N ASP A 188 9.17 -18.70 -0.61
CA ASP A 188 10.18 -18.85 0.43
C ASP A 188 9.52 -18.77 1.81
N PRO A 189 9.63 -19.81 2.68
CA PRO A 189 9.06 -19.76 4.01
C PRO A 189 9.66 -18.64 4.88
N ARG A 190 10.90 -18.20 4.62
CA ARG A 190 11.50 -17.05 5.31
C ARG A 190 10.78 -15.75 4.97
N ALA A 191 10.32 -15.60 3.73
CA ALA A 191 9.54 -14.44 3.31
C ALA A 191 8.19 -14.38 4.06
N VAL A 192 7.52 -15.52 4.23
CA VAL A 192 6.27 -15.60 5.00
C VAL A 192 6.51 -15.25 6.47
N ALA A 193 7.55 -15.82 7.09
CA ALA A 193 7.88 -15.52 8.48
C ALA A 193 8.23 -14.04 8.69
N GLY A 194 8.96 -13.44 7.74
CA GLY A 194 9.26 -12.00 7.73
C GLY A 194 8.00 -11.15 7.58
N PHE A 195 7.13 -11.50 6.63
CA PHE A 195 5.86 -10.83 6.39
C PHE A 195 4.99 -10.79 7.65
N GLU A 196 4.81 -11.91 8.36
CA GLU A 196 3.97 -11.93 9.56
C GLU A 196 4.56 -11.00 10.65
N LYS A 197 5.88 -10.99 10.85
CA LYS A 197 6.52 -10.05 11.80
C LYS A 197 6.28 -8.60 11.41
N THR A 198 6.46 -8.25 10.14
CA THR A 198 6.23 -6.89 9.65
C THR A 198 4.73 -6.52 9.72
N ARG A 199 3.83 -7.47 9.48
CA ARG A 199 2.38 -7.28 9.63
C ARG A 199 2.00 -6.99 11.09
N GLU A 200 2.55 -7.71 12.04
CA GLU A 200 2.33 -7.43 13.47
C GLU A 200 2.89 -6.07 13.88
N LEU A 201 4.02 -5.63 13.30
CA LEU A 201 4.50 -4.26 13.46
C LEU A 201 3.47 -3.24 12.94
N LEU A 202 2.85 -3.44 11.77
CA LEU A 202 1.80 -2.53 11.29
C LEU A 202 0.61 -2.44 12.25
N LYS A 203 0.22 -3.56 12.86
CA LYS A 203 -0.88 -3.62 13.84
C LYS A 203 -0.62 -2.84 15.13
N THR A 204 0.61 -2.39 15.38
CA THR A 204 0.92 -1.46 16.47
C THR A 204 0.41 -0.04 16.21
N GLN A 205 0.02 0.27 14.96
CA GLN A 205 -0.54 1.55 14.57
C GLN A 205 -2.05 1.44 14.32
N PRO A 206 -2.81 2.55 14.47
CA PRO A 206 -4.22 2.57 14.11
C PRO A 206 -4.43 2.19 12.65
N ARG A 207 -5.41 1.32 12.39
CA ARG A 207 -5.83 0.99 11.03
C ARG A 207 -6.34 2.26 10.34
N ILE A 208 -5.85 2.52 9.14
CA ILE A 208 -6.16 3.70 8.32
C ILE A 208 -7.64 3.82 7.95
N CYS A 209 -8.29 2.71 7.62
CA CYS A 209 -9.70 2.68 7.24
C CYS A 209 -10.45 1.82 8.26
N SER A 210 -11.26 2.46 9.09
CA SER A 210 -12.18 1.79 10.01
C SER A 210 -13.39 1.31 9.22
N ARG A 211 -13.44 0.01 8.96
CA ARG A 211 -14.66 -0.68 8.53
C ARG A 211 -14.79 -1.90 9.40
N ASP A 212 -15.70 -1.76 10.36
CA ASP A 212 -16.25 -2.83 11.18
C ASP A 212 -17.53 -3.33 10.51
#